data_AF-A0A9P8LGN2-F1
#
_entry.id   AF-A0A9P8LGN2-F1
#
_cell.length_a   1.000
_cell.length_b   1.000
_cell.length_c   1.000
_cell.angle_alpha   90.00
_cell.angle_beta   90.00
_cell.angle_gamma   90.00
#
_symmetry.space_group_name_H-M   'P 1'
#
loop_
_entity.id
_entity.type
_entity.pdbx_description
1 polymer ?
#
loop_
_entity_poly.entity_id
_entity_poly.type
_entity_poly.pdbx_seq_one_letter_code
_entity_poly.pdbx_strand_id
1 'polypeptide(L)'
;MRLLECETPGVFSLTKDFIGDDIPRYAILSHTWGADVEEVTFEDLIKGTGKSKAGYRKIRFCGEQAALDGLHYFWVDTCCIDKSNSAELQEAINSMFRWYHNAAKCYVYLSDVSRLALDSSDKLNQPPWKLAFRKSRWFTRGWTLQELVAPESVEFFSKDWEKFGNKKSLERLIHEITGIPVRALQGSPLARFSVSERMLWADKRETTRKEDKAYSLLGIFGVHMPLIYGEGGDNALTRLREEIGKALKGARYEDFSVAFSLSNVSEIEHFVAREDELAEMRETLSGDGSRRTVVLHGLGGIGKTQLAVAYAKRNKDNYSAIFWLNIKDEDSLKQSFANLAKQILREHPSASRLSGVDIKGDFDEVVDAVKAWLSLPNNTRWLMVYDNYDNPKLSRNTDPAVLDIRKFLPESYQGSIIITTRSSQVKIGHPIRIKKLDGVRDSLEILSNASRREGLINGEGFPDL
;
A
#
# COMPACT_ATOMS: atom_id res chain seq x y z
N MET A 1 3.44 29.24 -7.14
CA MET A 1 3.59 29.10 -5.66
C MET A 1 3.93 30.47 -5.11
N ARG A 2 3.06 31.01 -4.27
CA ARG A 2 3.30 32.25 -3.52
C ARG A 2 4.02 31.97 -2.21
N LEU A 3 4.91 32.89 -1.81
CA LEU A 3 5.62 32.86 -0.54
C LEU A 3 5.34 34.15 0.24
N LEU A 4 5.76 34.17 1.50
CA LEU A 4 5.90 35.38 2.30
C LEU A 4 7.37 35.77 2.32
N GLU A 5 7.65 37.04 2.07
CA GLU A 5 8.99 37.62 2.15
C GLU A 5 9.15 38.39 3.46
N CYS A 6 10.17 38.07 4.24
CA CYS A 6 10.53 38.82 5.43
C CYS A 6 11.33 40.06 5.05
N GLU A 7 10.70 41.24 5.17
CA GLU A 7 11.37 42.53 4.94
C GLU A 7 12.23 42.92 6.16
N THR A 8 11.63 42.83 7.34
CA THR A 8 12.26 43.04 8.65
C THR A 8 11.65 42.09 9.68
N PRO A 9 12.28 41.85 10.86
CA PRO A 9 11.71 40.98 11.87
C PRO A 9 10.27 41.37 12.25
N GLY A 10 9.32 40.46 12.00
CA GLY A 10 7.90 40.68 12.27
C GLY A 10 7.11 41.41 11.17
N VAL A 11 7.73 41.82 10.07
CA VAL A 11 7.08 42.43 8.90
C VAL A 11 7.31 41.58 7.66
N PHE A 12 6.21 41.20 7.01
CA PHE A 12 6.23 40.34 5.83
C PHE A 12 5.10 40.70 4.86
N SER A 13 5.36 40.44 3.58
CA SER A 13 4.43 40.68 2.47
C SER A 13 4.35 39.45 1.55
N LEU A 14 3.23 39.32 0.84
CA LEU A 14 3.03 38.24 -0.13
C LEU A 14 3.83 38.53 -1.40
N THR A 15 4.57 37.54 -1.88
CA THR A 15 5.28 37.63 -3.15
C THR A 15 4.31 37.49 -4.33
N LYS A 16 4.82 37.72 -5.54
CA LYS A 16 4.19 37.18 -6.75
C LYS A 16 4.31 35.65 -6.79
N ASP A 17 3.57 35.01 -7.68
CA ASP A 17 3.70 33.57 -7.91
C ASP A 17 5.03 33.23 -8.55
N PHE A 18 5.80 32.36 -7.88
CA PHE A 18 6.98 31.71 -8.44
C PHE A 18 6.58 30.45 -9.20
N ILE A 19 7.24 30.20 -10.34
CA ILE A 19 6.96 29.08 -11.24
C ILE A 19 8.23 28.26 -11.44
N GLY A 20 8.11 26.93 -11.37
CA GLY A 20 9.21 26.01 -11.70
C GLY A 20 10.46 26.22 -10.84
N ASP A 21 11.60 26.44 -11.50
CA ASP A 21 12.91 26.56 -10.87
C ASP A 21 13.18 27.96 -10.27
N ASP A 22 12.27 28.92 -10.47
CA ASP A 22 12.37 30.28 -9.91
C ASP A 22 11.97 30.35 -8.42
N ILE A 23 11.55 29.23 -7.82
CA ILE A 23 11.17 29.19 -6.40
C ILE A 23 12.43 29.33 -5.54
N PRO A 24 12.59 30.42 -4.76
CA PRO A 24 13.77 30.65 -3.94
C PRO A 24 13.83 29.64 -2.79
N ARG A 25 14.94 29.59 -2.04
CA ARG A 25 14.98 28.78 -0.81
C ARG A 25 14.01 29.36 0.23
N TYR A 26 13.14 28.52 0.80
CA TYR A 26 12.13 28.93 1.77
C TYR A 26 12.01 27.99 2.97
N ALA A 27 11.47 28.52 4.07
CA ALA A 27 10.95 27.73 5.19
C ALA A 27 9.45 27.42 5.01
N ILE A 28 8.94 26.37 5.61
CA ILE A 28 7.52 26.01 5.56
C ILE A 28 6.95 25.76 6.95
N LEU A 29 5.77 26.32 7.25
CA LEU A 29 5.09 26.13 8.52
C LEU A 29 4.16 24.91 8.46
N SER A 30 4.37 23.97 9.37
CA SER A 30 3.42 22.89 9.68
C SER A 30 2.74 23.20 11.01
N HIS A 31 1.41 23.22 11.02
CA HIS A 31 0.65 23.58 12.21
C HIS A 31 -0.77 23.01 12.18
N THR A 32 -1.42 22.99 13.35
CA THR A 32 -2.85 22.70 13.42
C THR A 32 -3.66 23.99 13.35
N TRP A 33 -4.68 24.02 12.51
CA TRP A 33 -5.60 25.16 12.42
C TRP A 33 -6.41 25.30 13.72
N GLY A 34 -6.66 26.54 14.11
CA GLY A 34 -7.66 26.93 15.11
C GLY A 34 -9.05 26.98 14.50
N ALA A 35 -9.94 27.79 15.08
CA ALA A 35 -11.21 28.09 14.42
C ALA A 35 -10.97 28.95 13.17
N ASP A 36 -11.81 28.82 12.14
CA ASP A 36 -11.62 29.54 10.86
C ASP A 36 -11.53 31.08 11.05
N VAL A 37 -12.25 31.63 12.03
CA VAL A 37 -12.22 33.06 12.37
C VAL A 37 -10.90 33.52 12.97
N GLU A 38 -10.12 32.58 13.52
CA GLU A 38 -8.82 32.83 14.14
C GLU A 38 -7.66 32.74 13.14
N GLU A 39 -7.85 32.08 12.00
CA GLU A 39 -6.81 31.93 10.98
C GLU A 39 -6.74 33.15 10.06
N VAL A 40 -5.52 33.49 9.67
CA VAL A 40 -5.25 34.56 8.72
C VAL A 40 -5.33 33.97 7.32
N THR A 41 -6.23 34.49 6.50
CA THR A 41 -6.43 34.06 5.13
C THR A 41 -5.57 34.86 4.14
N PHE A 42 -5.54 34.43 2.88
CA PHE A 42 -4.95 35.20 1.79
C PHE A 42 -5.54 36.61 1.67
N GLU A 43 -6.88 36.70 1.75
CA GLU A 43 -7.60 37.98 1.68
C GLU A 43 -7.25 38.90 2.86
N ASP A 44 -7.07 38.34 4.05
CA ASP A 44 -6.67 39.11 5.24
C ASP A 44 -5.28 39.73 5.10
N LEU A 45 -4.35 39.05 4.42
CA LEU A 45 -3.02 39.59 4.16
C LEU A 45 -3.07 40.69 3.10
N ILE A 46 -3.83 40.51 2.02
CA ILE A 46 -4.01 41.54 0.99
C ILE A 46 -4.62 42.81 1.59
N LYS A 47 -5.63 42.66 2.46
CA LYS A 47 -6.34 43.79 3.07
C LYS A 47 -5.65 44.34 4.33
N GLY A 48 -4.64 43.64 4.85
CA GLY A 48 -3.97 43.99 6.11
C GLY A 48 -4.84 43.80 7.36
N THR A 49 -5.93 43.04 7.29
CA THR A 49 -6.90 42.82 8.39
C THR A 49 -6.51 41.68 9.32
N GLY A 50 -5.51 40.87 8.97
CA GLY A 50 -5.15 39.65 9.70
C GLY A 50 -4.40 39.85 11.03
N LYS A 51 -3.82 41.03 11.29
CA LYS A 51 -2.88 41.24 12.43
C LYS A 51 -3.49 41.00 13.81
N SER A 52 -4.80 41.19 13.96
CA SER A 52 -5.52 40.97 15.23
C SER A 52 -5.92 39.51 15.45
N LYS A 53 -5.81 38.65 14.44
CA LYS A 53 -6.22 37.24 14.53
C LYS A 53 -5.17 36.40 15.25
N ALA A 54 -5.62 35.42 16.04
CA ALA A 54 -4.73 34.57 16.83
C ALA A 54 -3.74 33.76 15.95
N GLY A 55 -4.16 33.35 14.75
CA GLY A 55 -3.33 32.66 13.76
C GLY A 55 -2.14 33.50 13.27
N TYR A 56 -2.20 34.84 13.35
CA TYR A 56 -1.11 35.72 12.96
C TYR A 56 0.17 35.44 13.76
N ARG A 57 0.03 34.98 15.02
CA ARG A 57 1.17 34.58 15.87
C ARG A 57 1.98 33.44 15.25
N LYS A 58 1.33 32.49 14.57
CA LYS A 58 1.98 31.33 13.93
C LYS A 58 2.78 31.77 12.71
N ILE A 59 2.23 32.71 11.93
CA ILE A 59 2.89 33.29 10.75
C ILE A 59 4.12 34.09 11.19
N ARG A 60 3.96 34.95 12.21
CA ARG A 60 5.07 35.71 12.79
C ARG A 60 6.18 34.81 13.32
N PHE A 61 5.81 33.76 14.05
CA PHE A 61 6.76 32.73 14.50
C PHE A 61 7.56 32.14 13.33
N CYS A 62 6.87 31.73 12.25
CA CYS A 62 7.53 31.14 11.09
C CYS A 62 8.53 32.10 10.44
N GLY A 63 8.13 33.36 10.23
CA GLY A 63 9.00 34.38 9.63
C GLY A 63 10.20 34.73 10.50
N GLU A 64 10.00 34.90 11.82
CA GLU A 64 11.10 35.18 12.75
C GLU A 64 12.09 34.00 12.84
N GLN A 65 11.59 32.76 12.89
CA GLN A 65 12.46 31.58 12.89
C GLN A 65 13.15 31.37 11.53
N ALA A 66 12.48 31.65 10.41
CA ALA A 66 13.09 31.63 9.09
C ALA A 66 14.26 32.62 8.99
N ALA A 67 14.07 33.85 9.48
CA ALA A 67 15.12 34.88 9.50
C ALA A 67 16.32 34.45 10.36
N LEU A 68 16.10 33.84 11.53
CA LEU A 68 17.18 33.29 12.37
C LEU A 68 17.98 32.19 11.67
N ASP A 69 17.33 31.38 10.83
CA ASP A 69 17.96 30.33 10.03
C ASP A 69 18.47 30.84 8.66
N GLY A 70 18.47 32.16 8.44
CA GLY A 70 19.01 32.79 7.22
C GLY A 70 18.14 32.62 5.97
N LEU A 71 16.83 32.41 6.14
CA LEU A 71 15.86 32.26 5.06
C LEU A 71 15.00 33.52 4.94
N HIS A 72 15.02 34.14 3.76
CA HIS A 72 14.24 35.34 3.46
C HIS A 72 12.77 35.04 3.14
N TYR A 73 12.48 33.83 2.67
CA TYR A 73 11.14 33.43 2.26
C TYR A 73 10.60 32.31 3.14
N PHE A 74 9.29 32.32 3.36
CA PHE A 74 8.61 31.24 4.05
C PHE A 74 7.18 31.03 3.52
N TRP A 75 6.59 29.88 3.82
CA TRP A 75 5.27 29.51 3.33
C TRP A 75 4.35 29.07 4.45
N VAL A 76 3.09 29.50 4.36
CA VAL A 76 2.00 29.14 5.26
C VAL A 76 0.73 28.90 4.45
N ASP A 77 0.16 27.69 4.52
CA ASP A 77 -1.00 27.23 3.74
C ASP A 77 -2.26 28.10 3.91
N THR A 78 -2.46 28.68 5.09
CA THR A 78 -3.64 29.48 5.39
C THR A 78 -3.71 30.78 4.59
N CYS A 79 -2.56 31.36 4.26
CA CYS A 79 -2.48 32.69 3.65
C CYS A 79 -1.67 32.76 2.35
N CYS A 80 -0.86 31.76 2.02
CA CYS A 80 -0.15 31.68 0.74
C CYS A 80 -1.01 31.10 -0.38
N ILE A 81 -2.12 30.43 -0.07
CA ILE A 81 -3.08 29.87 -1.04
C ILE A 81 -4.35 30.72 -1.02
N ASP A 82 -4.79 31.19 -2.20
CA ASP A 82 -6.14 31.71 -2.36
C ASP A 82 -7.15 30.55 -2.43
N LYS A 83 -7.70 30.21 -1.26
CA LYS A 83 -8.67 29.12 -1.14
C LYS A 83 -10.03 29.44 -1.79
N SER A 84 -10.27 30.69 -2.19
CA SER A 84 -11.48 31.08 -2.94
C SER A 84 -11.36 30.74 -4.43
N ASN A 85 -10.13 30.59 -4.93
CA ASN A 85 -9.85 30.17 -6.28
C ASN A 85 -9.71 28.63 -6.35
N SER A 86 -10.72 27.97 -6.94
CA SER A 86 -10.76 26.50 -7.00
C SER A 86 -9.62 25.88 -7.81
N ALA A 87 -9.18 26.54 -8.88
CA ALA A 87 -8.06 26.07 -9.71
C ALA A 87 -6.74 26.11 -8.91
N GLU A 88 -6.51 27.20 -8.19
CA GLU A 88 -5.32 27.34 -7.33
C GLU A 88 -5.36 26.36 -6.16
N LEU A 89 -6.52 26.20 -5.49
CA LEU A 89 -6.68 25.23 -4.42
C LEU A 89 -6.37 23.80 -4.90
N GLN A 90 -6.82 23.45 -6.10
CA GLN A 90 -6.57 22.16 -6.72
C GLN A 90 -5.09 21.94 -7.03
N GLU A 91 -4.41 22.94 -7.61
CA GLU A 91 -2.97 22.89 -7.85
C GLU A 91 -2.20 22.77 -6.53
N ALA A 92 -2.59 23.54 -5.52
CA ALA A 92 -1.92 23.60 -4.24
C ALA A 92 -1.96 22.27 -3.49
N ILE A 93 -3.13 21.64 -3.41
CA ILE A 93 -3.28 20.33 -2.76
C ILE A 93 -2.49 19.24 -3.50
N ASN A 94 -2.52 19.23 -4.83
CA ASN A 94 -1.73 18.28 -5.62
C ASN A 94 -0.21 18.53 -5.53
N SER A 95 0.21 19.74 -5.16
CA SER A 95 1.61 20.14 -5.03
C SER A 95 2.14 20.13 -3.60
N MET A 96 1.27 20.01 -2.60
CA MET A 96 1.61 20.25 -1.19
C MET A 96 2.76 19.37 -0.70
N PHE A 97 2.76 18.08 -1.02
CA PHE A 97 3.88 17.19 -0.66
C PHE A 97 5.21 17.66 -1.26
N ARG A 98 5.22 18.07 -2.53
CA ARG A 98 6.42 18.60 -3.19
C ARG A 98 6.89 19.90 -2.53
N TRP A 99 5.97 20.78 -2.14
CA TRP A 99 6.31 22.01 -1.42
C TRP A 99 6.89 21.75 -0.04
N TYR A 100 6.40 20.74 0.69
CA TYR A 100 7.02 20.31 1.95
C TYR A 100 8.38 19.65 1.71
N HIS A 101 8.50 18.79 0.69
CA HIS A 101 9.74 18.12 0.34
C HIS A 101 10.86 19.10 -0.02
N ASN A 102 10.55 20.13 -0.79
CA ASN A 102 11.53 21.10 -1.30
C ASN A 102 11.85 22.23 -0.30
N ALA A 103 11.13 22.32 0.82
CA ALA A 103 11.41 23.34 1.83
C ALA A 103 12.78 23.12 2.49
N ALA A 104 13.55 24.19 2.67
CA ALA A 104 14.85 24.11 3.34
C ALA A 104 14.70 23.75 4.83
N LYS A 105 13.61 24.21 5.45
CA LYS A 105 13.24 23.94 6.84
C LYS A 105 11.74 23.83 6.96
N CYS A 106 11.26 22.79 7.65
CA CYS A 106 9.87 22.71 8.10
C CYS A 106 9.80 22.98 9.61
N TYR A 107 9.07 24.02 10.00
CA TYR A 107 8.84 24.35 11.40
C TYR A 107 7.47 23.82 11.83
N VAL A 108 7.46 22.90 12.78
CA VAL A 108 6.24 22.38 13.40
C VAL A 108 5.93 23.21 14.64
N TYR A 109 4.82 23.95 14.59
CA TYR A 109 4.35 24.75 15.71
C TYR A 109 3.24 24.02 16.49
N LEU A 110 3.57 23.56 17.70
CA LEU A 110 2.67 22.81 18.58
C LEU A 110 1.94 23.77 19.54
N SER A 111 0.77 24.25 19.13
CA SER A 111 -0.01 25.22 19.91
C SER A 111 -0.54 24.68 21.26
N ASP A 112 -0.57 23.35 21.42
CA ASP A 112 -1.07 22.63 22.59
C ASP A 112 0.03 22.07 23.50
N VAL A 113 1.32 22.33 23.19
CA VAL A 113 2.45 21.82 23.97
C VAL A 113 3.27 22.98 24.53
N SER A 114 3.51 22.96 25.84
CA SER A 114 4.43 23.87 26.54
C SER A 114 5.57 23.08 27.19
N ARG A 115 6.75 23.70 27.32
CA ARG A 115 7.90 23.06 27.97
C ARG A 115 7.74 22.93 29.47
N LEU A 116 6.98 23.84 30.08
CA LEU A 116 6.79 23.96 31.54
C LEU A 116 5.56 23.22 32.06
N ALA A 117 5.03 22.21 31.36
CA ALA A 117 3.85 21.48 31.80
C ALA A 117 4.07 20.88 33.22
N LEU A 118 3.55 21.60 34.22
CA LEU A 118 3.50 21.22 35.62
C LEU A 118 2.32 20.27 35.79
N ASP A 119 2.60 18.98 35.80
CA ASP A 119 1.79 18.03 36.55
C ASP A 119 2.74 17.15 37.37
N SER A 120 3.00 17.66 38.57
CA SER A 120 3.64 16.97 39.67
C SER A 120 2.74 15.81 40.13
N SER A 121 2.92 14.63 39.56
CA SER A 121 2.57 13.37 40.25
C SER A 121 3.24 12.11 39.72
N ASP A 122 3.94 12.13 38.58
CA ASP A 122 4.46 10.87 38.02
C ASP A 122 5.98 10.71 38.15
N LYS A 123 6.38 9.65 38.86
CA LYS A 123 7.76 9.20 39.10
C LYS A 123 8.34 8.53 37.84
N LEU A 124 8.38 9.24 36.72
CA LEU A 124 9.01 8.77 35.49
C LEU A 124 10.16 9.69 35.10
N ASN A 125 11.34 9.11 34.87
CA ASN A 125 12.60 9.75 34.46
C ASN A 125 12.55 10.48 33.08
N GLN A 126 11.39 11.00 32.66
CA GLN A 126 11.22 11.69 31.39
C GLN A 126 10.87 13.17 31.62
N PRO A 127 11.42 14.10 30.81
CA PRO A 127 11.08 15.51 30.95
C PRO A 127 9.58 15.74 30.66
N PRO A 128 8.88 16.57 31.46
CA PRO A 128 7.41 16.71 31.44
C PRO A 128 6.81 17.00 30.06
N TRP A 129 7.52 17.75 29.22
CA TRP A 129 7.07 18.10 27.88
C TRP A 129 6.87 16.89 26.95
N LYS A 130 7.56 15.76 27.17
CA LYS A 130 7.42 14.56 26.32
C LYS A 130 6.01 13.97 26.39
N LEU A 131 5.36 14.03 27.55
CA LEU A 131 3.99 13.54 27.71
C LEU A 131 3.00 14.42 26.93
N ALA A 132 3.14 15.74 27.03
CA ALA A 132 2.33 16.68 26.26
C ALA A 132 2.60 16.55 24.75
N PHE A 133 3.85 16.37 24.34
CA PHE A 133 4.24 16.13 22.96
C PHE A 133 3.54 14.89 22.37
N ARG A 134 3.53 13.75 23.10
CA ARG A 134 2.82 12.53 22.67
C ARG A 134 1.32 12.72 22.47
N LYS A 135 0.71 13.61 23.27
CA LYS A 135 -0.72 13.92 23.23
C LYS A 135 -1.07 15.05 22.27
N SER A 136 -0.09 15.65 21.59
CA SER A 136 -0.36 16.79 20.71
C SER A 136 -1.29 16.38 19.58
N ARG A 137 -2.30 17.22 19.33
CA ARG A 137 -3.24 17.09 18.22
C ARG A 137 -2.53 17.10 16.87
N TRP A 138 -1.32 17.65 16.78
CA TRP A 138 -0.56 17.65 15.53
C TRP A 138 -0.34 16.24 14.98
N PHE A 139 -0.14 15.23 15.83
CA PHE A 139 0.04 13.84 15.40
C PHE A 139 -1.25 13.16 14.92
N THR A 140 -2.41 13.74 15.21
CA THR A 140 -3.71 13.17 14.84
C THR A 140 -4.35 13.86 13.65
N ARG A 141 -3.73 14.89 13.04
CA ARG A 141 -4.27 15.55 11.84
C ARG A 141 -3.83 14.82 10.57
N GLY A 142 -4.74 14.67 9.60
CA GLY A 142 -4.47 13.98 8.33
C GLY A 142 -3.32 14.61 7.55
N TRP A 143 -3.43 15.92 7.29
CA TRP A 143 -2.45 16.67 6.49
C TRP A 143 -1.02 16.65 7.07
N THR A 144 -0.85 16.64 8.40
CA THR A 144 0.48 16.66 9.04
C THR A 144 1.29 15.39 8.78
N LEU A 145 0.69 14.33 8.22
CA LEU A 145 1.41 13.13 7.78
C LEU A 145 2.45 13.46 6.71
N GLN A 146 2.02 14.12 5.63
CA GLN A 146 2.94 14.52 4.56
C GLN A 146 3.90 15.62 5.03
N GLU A 147 3.47 16.48 5.94
CA GLU A 147 4.31 17.54 6.53
C GLU A 147 5.44 16.97 7.41
N LEU A 148 5.25 15.77 7.96
CA LEU A 148 6.28 15.03 8.70
C LEU A 148 7.25 14.27 7.77
N VAL A 149 6.67 13.56 6.80
CA VAL A 149 7.38 12.58 5.98
C VAL A 149 8.12 13.23 4.82
N ALA A 150 7.53 14.24 4.17
CA ALA A 150 8.07 14.84 2.96
C ALA A 150 9.36 15.66 3.17
N PRO A 151 9.43 16.60 4.14
CA PRO A 151 10.61 17.46 4.30
C PRO A 151 11.82 16.68 4.81
N GLU A 152 13.02 17.04 4.38
CA GLU A 152 14.26 16.48 4.95
C GLU A 152 14.47 16.95 6.40
N SER A 153 14.28 18.25 6.65
CA SER A 153 14.47 18.89 7.96
C SER A 153 13.12 19.32 8.57
N VAL A 154 12.73 18.69 9.68
CA VAL A 154 11.56 19.09 10.49
C VAL A 154 12.01 19.42 11.91
N GLU A 155 11.61 20.59 12.41
CA GLU A 155 11.96 21.11 13.73
C GLU A 155 10.70 21.41 14.55
N PHE A 156 10.65 20.93 15.79
CA PHE A 156 9.46 20.99 16.64
C PHE A 156 9.59 22.10 17.68
N PHE A 157 8.59 22.98 17.72
CA PHE A 157 8.52 24.11 18.62
C PHE A 157 7.24 24.09 19.46
N SER A 158 7.36 24.56 20.70
CA SER A 158 6.25 24.75 21.62
C SER A 158 5.41 25.98 21.27
N LYS A 159 4.26 26.13 21.93
CA LYS A 159 3.43 27.35 21.89
C LYS A 159 4.19 28.60 22.39
N ASP A 160 5.25 28.40 23.16
CA ASP A 160 6.11 29.42 23.77
C ASP A 160 7.39 29.66 22.95
N TRP A 161 7.46 29.13 21.73
CA TRP A 161 8.54 29.32 20.74
C TRP A 161 9.86 28.62 21.09
N GLU A 162 9.85 27.77 22.11
CA GLU A 162 11.01 26.97 22.46
C GLU A 162 11.10 25.70 21.63
N LYS A 163 12.31 25.41 21.11
CA LYS A 163 12.63 24.21 20.34
C LYS A 163 12.75 22.98 21.24
N PHE A 164 12.02 21.91 20.90
CA PHE A 164 12.14 20.60 21.54
C PHE A 164 13.23 19.73 20.91
N GLY A 165 13.39 19.81 19.60
CA GLY A 165 14.28 18.98 18.82
C GLY A 165 13.92 18.98 17.34
N ASN A 166 14.57 18.10 16.59
CA ASN A 166 14.28 17.86 15.18
C ASN A 166 13.86 16.39 14.93
N LYS A 167 13.37 16.11 13.72
CA LYS A 167 12.92 14.79 13.27
C LYS A 167 13.91 13.67 13.61
N LYS A 168 15.20 13.90 13.39
CA LYS A 168 16.28 12.94 13.65
C LYS A 168 16.46 12.69 15.15
N SER A 169 16.56 13.75 15.95
CA SER A 169 16.72 13.64 17.41
C SER A 169 15.51 13.02 18.12
N LEU A 170 14.33 13.09 17.51
CA LEU A 170 13.06 12.60 18.06
C LEU A 170 12.52 11.38 17.31
N GLU A 171 13.29 10.75 16.40
CA GLU A 171 12.78 9.73 15.47
C GLU A 171 12.15 8.52 16.18
N ARG A 172 12.73 8.08 17.31
CA ARG A 172 12.17 6.99 18.13
C ARG A 172 10.83 7.39 18.77
N LEU A 173 10.77 8.59 19.33
CA LEU A 173 9.56 9.14 19.94
C LEU A 173 8.43 9.29 18.89
N ILE A 174 8.76 9.81 17.71
CA ILE A 174 7.82 9.97 16.59
C ILE A 174 7.35 8.60 16.07
N HIS A 175 8.26 7.63 15.94
CA HIS A 175 7.91 6.26 15.55
C HIS A 175 6.91 5.64 16.53
N GLU A 176 7.15 5.75 17.83
CA GLU A 176 6.26 5.22 18.87
C GLU A 176 4.86 5.88 18.85
N ILE A 177 4.77 7.17 18.53
CA ILE A 177 3.49 7.90 18.45
C ILE A 177 2.71 7.50 17.19
N THR A 178 3.40 7.45 16.05
CA THR A 178 2.76 7.42 14.72
C THR A 178 2.73 6.04 14.08
N GLY A 179 3.57 5.10 14.54
CA GLY A 179 3.80 3.81 13.88
C GLY A 179 4.62 3.89 12.59
N ILE A 180 5.03 5.09 12.16
CA ILE A 180 5.82 5.28 10.94
C ILE A 180 7.23 4.71 11.16
N PRO A 181 7.73 3.80 10.32
CA PRO A 181 9.06 3.23 10.49
C PRO A 181 10.16 4.30 10.51
N VAL A 182 11.17 4.15 11.39
CA VAL A 182 12.30 5.09 11.49
C VAL A 182 12.98 5.33 10.13
N ARG A 183 13.12 4.28 9.31
CA ARG A 183 13.67 4.39 7.94
C ARG A 183 12.87 5.35 7.03
N ALA A 184 11.55 5.47 7.22
CA ALA A 184 10.73 6.43 6.48
C ALA A 184 10.99 7.86 6.99
N LEU A 185 11.08 8.06 8.31
CA LEU A 185 11.41 9.36 8.92
C LEU A 185 12.80 9.87 8.51
N GLN A 186 13.72 8.96 8.24
CA GLN A 186 15.08 9.22 7.74
C GLN A 186 15.15 9.45 6.21
N GLY A 187 14.02 9.44 5.49
CA GLY A 187 13.97 9.77 4.06
C GLY A 187 14.13 8.60 3.10
N SER A 188 13.90 7.35 3.54
CA SER A 188 13.83 6.22 2.59
C SER A 188 12.74 6.47 1.53
N PRO A 189 12.98 6.14 0.25
CA PRO A 189 11.97 6.30 -0.79
C PRO A 189 10.65 5.63 -0.42
N LEU A 190 9.53 6.36 -0.51
CA LEU A 190 8.21 5.88 -0.08
C LEU A 190 7.74 4.64 -0.86
N ALA A 191 8.24 4.45 -2.08
CA ALA A 191 7.98 3.26 -2.89
C ALA A 191 8.53 1.95 -2.28
N ARG A 192 9.45 2.01 -1.32
CA ARG A 192 9.95 0.83 -0.58
C ARG A 192 8.99 0.31 0.49
N PHE A 193 7.92 1.04 0.76
CA PHE A 193 6.87 0.65 1.70
C PHE A 193 5.64 0.23 0.92
N SER A 194 5.03 -0.86 1.36
CA SER A 194 3.80 -1.37 0.73
C SER A 194 2.67 -0.33 0.79
N VAL A 195 1.68 -0.49 -0.08
CA VAL A 195 0.48 0.36 -0.06
C VAL A 195 -0.20 0.28 1.31
N SER A 196 -0.34 -0.92 1.85
CA SER A 196 -0.96 -1.16 3.15
C SER A 196 -0.21 -0.47 4.29
N GLU A 197 1.13 -0.57 4.32
CA GLU A 197 1.94 0.13 5.33
C GLU A 197 1.72 1.66 5.28
N ARG A 198 1.74 2.25 4.07
CA ARG A 198 1.54 3.69 3.91
C ARG A 198 0.12 4.14 4.28
N MET A 199 -0.89 3.32 3.98
CA MET A 199 -2.27 3.55 4.43
C MET A 199 -2.37 3.53 5.96
N LEU A 200 -1.68 2.61 6.64
CA LEU A 200 -1.70 2.50 8.10
C LEU A 200 -1.12 3.75 8.79
N TRP A 201 -0.21 4.50 8.17
CA TRP A 201 0.32 5.75 8.73
C TRP A 201 -0.76 6.83 8.91
N ALA A 202 -1.89 6.69 8.22
CA ALA A 202 -3.02 7.61 8.23
C ALA A 202 -4.20 7.15 9.09
N ASP A 203 -4.20 5.89 9.55
CA ASP A 203 -5.36 5.24 10.18
C ASP A 203 -5.88 5.98 11.42
N LYS A 204 -4.96 6.48 12.27
CA LYS A 204 -5.28 7.23 13.49
C LYS A 204 -5.44 8.73 13.27
N ARG A 205 -5.50 9.18 12.02
CA ARG A 205 -5.54 10.60 11.67
C ARG A 205 -6.94 11.04 11.23
N GLU A 206 -7.27 12.26 11.60
CA GLU A 206 -8.57 12.88 11.40
C GLU A 206 -8.45 14.13 10.51
N THR A 207 -9.50 14.38 9.74
CA THR A 207 -9.61 15.52 8.84
C THR A 207 -10.94 16.24 9.07
N THR A 208 -10.96 17.55 8.84
CA THR A 208 -12.20 18.35 8.98
C THR A 208 -13.18 18.02 7.87
N ARG A 209 -12.72 17.97 6.61
CA ARG A 209 -13.51 17.47 5.49
C ARG A 209 -13.28 15.97 5.33
N LYS A 210 -14.33 15.22 5.01
CA LYS A 210 -14.25 13.75 4.92
C LYS A 210 -13.36 13.31 3.76
N GLU A 211 -13.38 14.06 2.66
CA GLU A 211 -12.60 13.83 1.44
C GLU A 211 -11.10 14.01 1.66
N ASP A 212 -10.70 14.88 2.59
CA ASP A 212 -9.29 15.12 2.92
C ASP A 212 -8.61 13.86 3.50
N LYS A 213 -9.38 12.86 3.98
CA LYS A 213 -8.82 11.54 4.31
C LYS A 213 -8.10 10.90 3.13
N ALA A 214 -8.59 11.15 1.92
CA ALA A 214 -7.96 10.71 0.68
C ALA A 214 -6.95 11.75 0.17
N TYR A 215 -7.33 13.03 0.14
CA TYR A 215 -6.49 14.06 -0.51
C TYR A 215 -5.18 14.33 0.23
N SER A 216 -5.14 14.15 1.56
CA SER A 216 -3.90 14.25 2.35
C SER A 216 -2.88 13.14 2.06
N LEU A 217 -3.26 12.11 1.29
CA LEU A 217 -2.41 10.98 0.93
C LEU A 217 -1.87 11.03 -0.50
N LEU A 218 -2.30 11.99 -1.32
CA LEU A 218 -1.90 12.08 -2.74
C LEU A 218 -0.37 12.06 -2.90
N GLY A 219 0.32 12.90 -2.13
CA GLY A 219 1.79 12.95 -2.16
C GLY A 219 2.49 11.75 -1.55
N ILE A 220 1.89 11.09 -0.54
CA ILE A 220 2.43 9.86 0.04
C ILE A 220 2.48 8.73 -0.99
N PHE A 221 1.53 8.74 -1.93
CA PHE A 221 1.43 7.77 -3.02
C PHE A 221 2.01 8.26 -4.34
N GLY A 222 2.34 9.54 -4.48
CA GLY A 222 2.82 10.13 -5.72
C GLY A 222 1.77 10.12 -6.83
N VAL A 223 0.50 10.34 -6.47
CA VAL A 223 -0.64 10.35 -7.39
C VAL A 223 -1.30 11.72 -7.44
N HIS A 224 -2.03 11.98 -8.52
CA HIS A 224 -2.76 13.23 -8.73
C HIS A 224 -4.19 12.92 -9.11
N MET A 225 -5.15 13.66 -8.59
CA MET A 225 -6.56 13.50 -8.95
C MET A 225 -7.36 14.80 -8.76
N PRO A 226 -8.48 14.96 -9.48
CA PRO A 226 -9.37 16.08 -9.24
C PRO A 226 -9.97 16.09 -7.83
N LEU A 227 -10.05 17.27 -7.21
CA LEU A 227 -10.69 17.44 -5.91
C LEU A 227 -12.18 17.71 -6.11
N ILE A 228 -13.03 16.89 -5.51
CA ILE A 228 -14.48 16.98 -5.59
C ILE A 228 -15.02 17.02 -4.15
N TYR A 229 -14.93 18.18 -3.52
CA TYR A 229 -15.55 18.37 -2.21
C TYR A 229 -17.08 18.23 -2.31
N GLY A 230 -17.67 17.38 -1.46
CA GLY A 230 -19.06 16.97 -1.54
C GLY A 230 -19.26 15.56 -2.12
N GLU A 231 -18.22 14.92 -2.68
CA GLU A 231 -18.32 13.54 -3.14
C GLU A 231 -18.40 12.52 -1.99
N GLY A 232 -18.04 12.92 -0.77
CA GLY A 232 -17.98 12.05 0.39
C GLY A 232 -16.65 11.30 0.53
N GLY A 233 -16.23 11.07 1.77
CA GLY A 233 -14.91 10.51 2.09
C GLY A 233 -14.65 9.13 1.49
N ASP A 234 -15.65 8.25 1.46
CA ASP A 234 -15.49 6.89 0.94
C ASP A 234 -15.30 6.86 -0.59
N ASN A 235 -15.99 7.75 -1.31
CA ASN A 235 -15.84 7.91 -2.75
C ASN A 235 -14.46 8.50 -3.10
N ALA A 236 -14.04 9.54 -2.37
CA ALA A 236 -12.70 10.11 -2.50
C ALA A 236 -11.61 9.06 -2.25
N LEU A 237 -11.78 8.21 -1.23
CA LEU A 237 -10.84 7.13 -0.90
C LEU A 237 -10.84 6.02 -1.95
N THR A 238 -12.00 5.71 -2.54
CA THR A 238 -12.11 4.75 -3.65
C THR A 238 -11.32 5.23 -4.87
N ARG A 239 -11.51 6.49 -5.27
CA ARG A 239 -10.76 7.10 -6.37
C ARG A 239 -9.25 7.17 -6.08
N LEU A 240 -8.85 7.48 -4.84
CA LEU A 240 -7.45 7.41 -4.45
C LEU A 240 -6.86 6.01 -4.69
N ARG A 241 -7.58 4.95 -4.27
CA ARG A 241 -7.13 3.56 -4.49
C ARG A 241 -7.03 3.22 -5.98
N GLU A 242 -7.94 3.72 -6.81
CA GLU A 242 -7.87 3.57 -8.26
C GLU A 242 -6.62 4.24 -8.85
N GLU A 243 -6.33 5.48 -8.45
CA GLU A 243 -5.13 6.19 -8.92
C GLU A 243 -3.84 5.54 -8.43
N ILE A 244 -3.80 5.03 -7.20
CA ILE A 244 -2.69 4.21 -6.69
C ILE A 244 -2.52 2.96 -7.56
N GLY A 245 -3.63 2.29 -7.88
CA GLY A 245 -3.64 1.15 -8.78
C GLY A 245 -3.05 1.50 -10.15
N LYS A 246 -3.48 2.62 -10.76
CA LYS A 246 -2.94 3.11 -12.04
C LYS A 246 -1.46 3.45 -11.96
N ALA A 247 -1.02 4.13 -10.90
CA ALA A 247 0.37 4.52 -10.71
C ALA A 247 1.30 3.31 -10.52
N LEU A 248 0.85 2.28 -9.80
CA LEU A 248 1.57 1.00 -9.69
C LEU A 248 1.62 0.23 -11.02
N LYS A 249 0.65 0.45 -11.91
CA LYS A 249 0.57 -0.18 -13.24
C LYS A 249 1.44 0.53 -14.29
N GLY A 250 1.73 1.82 -14.15
CA GLY A 250 2.61 2.59 -15.07
C GLY A 250 1.96 3.03 -16.40
N ALA A 251 2.52 4.06 -17.04
CA ALA A 251 1.89 4.80 -18.17
C ALA A 251 1.93 4.11 -19.56
N ARG A 252 2.33 2.83 -19.65
CA ARG A 252 2.33 2.03 -20.90
C ARG A 252 2.12 0.55 -20.58
N TYR A 253 0.94 0.20 -20.10
CA TYR A 253 0.69 -1.15 -19.61
C TYR A 253 -0.64 -1.64 -20.18
N GLU A 254 -0.60 -2.66 -21.05
CA GLU A 254 -1.72 -3.58 -21.21
C GLU A 254 -1.93 -4.18 -19.82
N ASP A 255 -3.09 -3.99 -19.17
CA ASP A 255 -3.30 -4.32 -17.74
C ASP A 255 -3.01 -5.80 -17.39
N PHE A 256 -2.75 -6.66 -18.40
CA PHE A 256 -2.60 -8.12 -18.32
C PHE A 256 -3.67 -8.79 -17.43
N SER A 257 -4.75 -8.06 -17.14
CA SER A 257 -5.80 -8.44 -16.23
C SER A 257 -6.65 -9.48 -16.92
N VAL A 258 -6.78 -10.64 -16.31
CA VAL A 258 -7.66 -11.71 -16.80
C VAL A 258 -8.61 -12.10 -15.68
N ALA A 259 -9.91 -12.09 -15.97
CA ALA A 259 -10.93 -12.39 -14.97
C ALA A 259 -10.68 -13.76 -14.33
N PHE A 260 -10.50 -13.76 -13.00
CA PHE A 260 -10.27 -14.99 -12.25
C PHE A 260 -11.52 -15.89 -12.29
N SER A 261 -11.32 -17.15 -12.69
CA SER A 261 -12.38 -18.15 -12.77
C SER A 261 -11.89 -19.51 -12.30
N LEU A 262 -12.70 -20.17 -11.47
CA LEU A 262 -12.47 -21.53 -10.96
C LEU A 262 -13.50 -22.52 -11.54
N SER A 263 -14.12 -22.22 -12.67
CA SER A 263 -15.17 -23.05 -13.29
C SER A 263 -14.79 -24.51 -13.53
N ASN A 264 -13.48 -24.81 -13.61
CA ASN A 264 -12.94 -26.15 -13.84
C ASN A 264 -12.41 -26.84 -12.57
N VAL A 265 -12.63 -26.25 -11.38
CA VAL A 265 -12.15 -26.76 -10.10
C VAL A 265 -13.35 -27.01 -9.18
N SER A 266 -13.43 -28.20 -8.60
CA SER A 266 -14.43 -28.50 -7.57
C SER A 266 -14.05 -27.79 -6.28
N GLU A 267 -14.85 -26.81 -5.88
CA GLU A 267 -14.65 -26.02 -4.66
C GLU A 267 -15.45 -26.61 -3.49
N ILE A 268 -14.91 -26.46 -2.28
CA ILE A 268 -15.68 -26.64 -1.04
C ILE A 268 -16.14 -25.28 -0.50
N GLU A 269 -17.37 -25.20 -0.01
CA GLU A 269 -17.94 -23.95 0.54
C GLU A 269 -17.21 -23.46 1.80
N HIS A 270 -16.71 -24.40 2.62
CA HIS A 270 -16.04 -24.11 3.88
C HIS A 270 -14.65 -24.75 3.93
N PHE A 271 -13.62 -23.94 3.70
CA PHE A 271 -12.23 -24.34 3.89
C PHE A 271 -11.81 -24.10 5.35
N VAL A 272 -11.46 -25.18 6.06
CA VAL A 272 -11.12 -25.18 7.49
C VAL A 272 -9.65 -25.53 7.68
N ALA A 273 -9.02 -24.89 8.67
CA ALA A 273 -7.62 -25.07 9.07
C ALA A 273 -6.58 -24.64 8.00
N ARG A 274 -5.31 -25.01 8.24
CA ARG A 274 -4.14 -24.76 7.35
C ARG A 274 -3.66 -23.31 7.29
N GLU A 275 -3.91 -22.51 8.33
CA GLU A 275 -3.46 -21.12 8.36
C GLU A 275 -1.93 -20.98 8.36
N ASP A 276 -1.23 -21.93 8.96
CA ASP A 276 0.24 -21.98 8.97
C ASP A 276 0.78 -22.22 7.55
N GLU A 277 0.26 -23.22 6.83
CA GLU A 277 0.67 -23.46 5.45
C GLU A 277 0.28 -22.29 4.53
N LEU A 278 -0.88 -21.65 4.74
CA LEU A 278 -1.27 -20.44 4.02
C LEU A 278 -0.34 -19.26 4.30
N ALA A 279 0.14 -19.11 5.54
CA ALA A 279 1.09 -18.08 5.91
C ALA A 279 2.45 -18.31 5.24
N GLU A 280 2.94 -19.55 5.24
CA GLU A 280 4.18 -19.95 4.58
C GLU A 280 4.10 -19.72 3.06
N MET A 281 2.95 -20.05 2.44
CA MET A 281 2.69 -19.74 1.03
C MET A 281 2.74 -18.23 0.76
N ARG A 282 2.14 -17.40 1.63
CA ARG A 282 2.15 -15.93 1.47
C ARG A 282 3.56 -15.37 1.57
N GLU A 283 4.34 -15.81 2.56
CA GLU A 283 5.73 -15.36 2.71
C GLU A 283 6.56 -15.73 1.48
N THR A 284 6.47 -16.99 1.04
CA THR A 284 7.26 -17.50 -0.08
C THR A 284 6.90 -16.84 -1.42
N LEU A 285 5.61 -16.58 -1.65
CA LEU A 285 5.11 -15.99 -2.89
C LEU A 285 5.04 -14.45 -2.83
N SER A 286 5.33 -13.83 -1.68
CA SER A 286 5.52 -12.38 -1.57
C SER A 286 6.91 -12.00 -2.09
N GLY A 287 7.01 -11.10 -3.07
CA GLY A 287 8.29 -10.88 -3.73
C GLY A 287 8.42 -9.60 -4.57
N ASP A 288 9.67 -9.37 -4.96
CA ASP A 288 10.27 -8.22 -5.65
C ASP A 288 10.13 -8.24 -7.19
N GLY A 289 9.24 -9.09 -7.73
CA GLY A 289 9.03 -9.28 -9.16
C GLY A 289 9.76 -10.47 -9.79
N SER A 290 10.58 -11.20 -9.04
CA SER A 290 11.23 -12.44 -9.49
C SER A 290 10.30 -13.67 -9.40
N ARG A 291 10.57 -14.73 -10.18
CA ARG A 291 9.75 -15.95 -10.20
C ARG A 291 9.81 -16.68 -8.86
N ARG A 292 8.65 -16.91 -8.25
CA ARG A 292 8.52 -17.69 -7.01
C ARG A 292 7.70 -18.94 -7.26
N THR A 293 8.11 -20.04 -6.64
CA THR A 293 7.46 -21.33 -6.84
C THR A 293 7.30 -22.04 -5.51
N VAL A 294 6.05 -22.41 -5.19
CA VAL A 294 5.69 -23.26 -4.06
C VAL A 294 5.27 -24.63 -4.58
N VAL A 295 5.74 -25.69 -3.92
CA VAL A 295 5.38 -27.08 -4.22
C VAL A 295 4.64 -27.67 -3.03
N LEU A 296 3.33 -27.78 -3.13
CA LEU A 296 2.48 -28.45 -2.14
C LEU A 296 2.53 -29.96 -2.37
N HIS A 297 3.08 -30.72 -1.42
CA HIS A 297 3.18 -32.17 -1.56
C HIS A 297 2.62 -32.94 -0.35
N GLY A 298 2.04 -34.10 -0.60
CA GLY A 298 1.38 -34.92 0.43
C GLY A 298 0.46 -35.99 -0.16
N LEU A 299 -0.13 -36.81 0.72
CA LEU A 299 -0.98 -37.94 0.33
C LEU A 299 -2.17 -37.53 -0.56
N GLY A 300 -2.71 -38.48 -1.34
CA GLY A 300 -3.95 -38.28 -2.10
C GLY A 300 -5.10 -37.89 -1.16
N GLY A 301 -5.95 -36.94 -1.58
CA GLY A 301 -7.09 -36.49 -0.78
C GLY A 301 -6.77 -35.61 0.44
N ILE A 302 -5.50 -35.30 0.72
CA ILE A 302 -5.10 -34.54 1.93
C ILE A 302 -5.48 -33.04 1.91
N GLY A 303 -6.03 -32.53 0.80
CA GLY A 303 -6.48 -31.14 0.67
C GLY A 303 -5.53 -30.17 -0.05
N LYS A 304 -4.48 -30.65 -0.75
CA LYS A 304 -3.52 -29.79 -1.49
C LYS A 304 -4.20 -28.83 -2.47
N THR A 305 -5.10 -29.36 -3.30
CA THR A 305 -5.88 -28.60 -4.29
C THR A 305 -6.73 -27.53 -3.61
N GLN A 306 -7.41 -27.87 -2.51
CA GLN A 306 -8.24 -26.92 -1.77
C GLN A 306 -7.42 -25.82 -1.08
N LEU A 307 -6.22 -26.15 -0.60
CA LEU A 307 -5.28 -25.17 -0.05
C LEU A 307 -4.82 -24.16 -1.13
N ALA A 308 -4.51 -24.64 -2.34
CA ALA A 308 -4.19 -23.77 -3.47
C ALA A 308 -5.38 -22.87 -3.87
N VAL A 309 -6.61 -23.41 -3.89
CA VAL A 309 -7.84 -22.63 -4.11
C VAL A 309 -8.01 -21.54 -3.04
N ALA A 310 -7.88 -21.89 -1.76
CA ALA A 310 -8.00 -20.96 -0.64
C ALA A 310 -6.98 -19.82 -0.74
N TYR A 311 -5.72 -20.15 -1.06
CA TYR A 311 -4.68 -19.15 -1.29
C TYR A 311 -5.04 -18.21 -2.44
N ALA A 312 -5.43 -18.75 -3.60
CA ALA A 312 -5.76 -17.97 -4.79
C ALA A 312 -6.92 -17.00 -4.53
N LYS A 313 -7.99 -17.46 -3.87
CA LYS A 313 -9.14 -16.62 -3.49
C LYS A 313 -8.75 -15.48 -2.55
N ARG A 314 -7.98 -15.78 -1.49
CA ARG A 314 -7.59 -14.79 -0.47
C ARG A 314 -6.60 -13.75 -0.97
N ASN A 315 -5.84 -14.05 -2.04
CA ASN A 315 -4.79 -13.18 -2.57
C ASN A 315 -5.10 -12.69 -3.99
N LYS A 316 -6.35 -12.82 -4.46
CA LYS A 316 -6.70 -12.54 -5.86
C LYS A 316 -6.30 -11.13 -6.31
N ASP A 317 -6.44 -10.14 -5.43
CA ASP A 317 -6.21 -8.73 -5.74
C ASP A 317 -4.70 -8.39 -5.87
N ASN A 318 -3.83 -9.30 -5.44
CA ASN A 318 -2.38 -9.15 -5.61
C ASN A 318 -1.92 -9.51 -7.02
N TYR A 319 -2.74 -10.24 -7.79
CA TYR A 319 -2.42 -10.75 -9.11
C TYR A 319 -3.24 -10.05 -10.21
N SER A 320 -2.66 -9.86 -11.40
CA SER A 320 -3.39 -9.42 -12.60
C SER A 320 -4.14 -10.58 -13.25
N ALA A 321 -3.57 -11.78 -13.22
CA ALA A 321 -4.18 -12.97 -13.77
C ALA A 321 -3.88 -14.19 -12.90
N ILE A 322 -4.86 -15.08 -12.74
CA ILE A 322 -4.69 -16.36 -12.04
C ILE A 322 -5.17 -17.47 -12.97
N PHE A 323 -4.29 -18.39 -13.29
CA PHE A 323 -4.56 -19.49 -14.22
C PHE A 323 -4.45 -20.83 -13.52
N TRP A 324 -5.42 -21.70 -13.77
CA TRP A 324 -5.47 -23.05 -13.25
C TRP A 324 -5.21 -24.06 -14.36
N LEU A 325 -4.19 -24.88 -14.22
CA LEU A 325 -3.78 -25.89 -15.19
C LEU A 325 -3.83 -27.28 -14.57
N ASN A 326 -4.40 -28.23 -15.30
CA ASN A 326 -4.35 -29.64 -14.92
C ASN A 326 -3.13 -30.30 -15.56
N ILE A 327 -2.17 -30.75 -14.76
CA ILE A 327 -0.90 -31.35 -15.19
C ILE A 327 -0.83 -32.85 -14.87
N LYS A 328 -1.97 -33.54 -14.99
CA LYS A 328 -2.06 -34.99 -14.86
C LYS A 328 -1.20 -35.73 -15.90
N ASP A 329 -1.23 -35.25 -17.14
CA ASP A 329 -0.52 -35.78 -18.32
C ASP A 329 -0.32 -34.64 -19.35
N GLU A 330 0.45 -34.90 -20.40
CA GLU A 330 0.87 -33.86 -21.35
C GLU A 330 -0.32 -33.31 -22.15
N ASP A 331 -1.24 -34.17 -22.56
CA ASP A 331 -2.44 -33.77 -23.31
C ASP A 331 -3.37 -32.89 -22.46
N SER A 332 -3.61 -33.28 -21.20
CA SER A 332 -4.41 -32.48 -20.25
C SER A 332 -3.79 -31.09 -20.02
N LEU A 333 -2.46 -31.02 -19.97
CA LEU A 333 -1.75 -29.77 -19.80
C LEU A 333 -1.86 -28.88 -21.04
N LYS A 334 -1.59 -29.44 -22.23
CA LYS A 334 -1.75 -28.74 -23.52
C LYS A 334 -3.17 -28.20 -23.72
N GLN A 335 -4.18 -28.99 -23.37
CA GLN A 335 -5.57 -28.55 -23.39
C GLN A 335 -5.85 -27.41 -22.39
N SER A 336 -5.20 -27.44 -21.21
CA SER A 336 -5.28 -26.35 -20.22
C SER A 336 -4.67 -25.05 -20.77
N PHE A 337 -3.54 -25.13 -21.48
CA PHE A 337 -2.93 -23.98 -22.17
C PHE A 337 -3.83 -23.40 -23.26
N ALA A 338 -4.53 -24.24 -24.04
CA ALA A 338 -5.50 -23.77 -25.03
C ALA A 338 -6.69 -23.03 -24.40
N ASN A 339 -7.15 -23.47 -23.22
CA ASN A 339 -8.19 -22.76 -22.48
C ASN A 339 -7.68 -21.42 -21.94
N LEU A 340 -6.44 -21.38 -21.46
CA LEU A 340 -5.76 -20.18 -20.99
C LEU A 340 -5.62 -19.15 -22.13
N ALA A 341 -5.18 -19.59 -23.31
CA ALA A 341 -5.10 -18.73 -24.51
C ALA A 341 -6.45 -18.08 -24.85
N LYS A 342 -7.55 -18.84 -24.80
CA LYS A 342 -8.90 -18.31 -25.01
C LYS A 342 -9.29 -17.26 -23.97
N GLN A 343 -8.92 -17.48 -22.70
CA GLN A 343 -9.19 -16.51 -21.63
C GLN A 343 -8.41 -15.21 -21.84
N ILE A 344 -7.11 -15.30 -22.19
CA ILE A 344 -6.30 -14.12 -22.50
C ILE A 344 -6.91 -13.35 -23.67
N LEU A 345 -7.21 -14.02 -24.79
CA LEU A 345 -7.72 -13.36 -25.99
C LEU A 345 -9.10 -12.72 -25.80
N ARG A 346 -9.91 -13.23 -24.87
CA ARG A 346 -11.21 -12.61 -24.54
C ARG A 346 -11.04 -11.23 -23.92
N GLU A 347 -10.06 -11.07 -23.02
CA GLU A 347 -9.80 -9.82 -22.31
C GLU A 347 -8.78 -8.93 -23.04
N HIS A 348 -7.88 -9.54 -23.82
CA HIS A 348 -6.81 -8.89 -24.59
C HIS A 348 -6.82 -9.36 -26.06
N PRO A 349 -7.78 -8.94 -26.89
CA PRO A 349 -7.88 -9.38 -28.29
C PRO A 349 -6.67 -8.99 -29.15
N SER A 350 -5.98 -7.91 -28.77
CA SER A 350 -4.78 -7.40 -29.43
C SER A 350 -3.47 -8.05 -28.99
N ALA A 351 -3.52 -9.09 -28.14
CA ALA A 351 -2.32 -9.81 -27.68
C ALA A 351 -1.58 -10.40 -28.90
N SER A 352 -0.60 -9.64 -29.38
CA SER A 352 0.06 -9.82 -30.68
C SER A 352 0.64 -11.21 -30.95
N ARG A 353 0.98 -11.94 -29.88
CA ARG A 353 1.53 -13.31 -29.95
C ARG A 353 0.47 -14.41 -29.96
N LEU A 354 -0.78 -14.10 -29.61
CA LEU A 354 -1.89 -15.04 -29.51
C LEU A 354 -2.92 -14.87 -30.63
N SER A 355 -3.02 -13.68 -31.24
CA SER A 355 -4.07 -13.34 -32.22
C SER A 355 -3.96 -14.07 -33.57
N GLY A 356 -2.84 -14.74 -33.86
CA GLY A 356 -2.60 -15.48 -35.11
C GLY A 356 -2.47 -17.00 -34.96
N VAL A 357 -2.57 -17.54 -33.75
CA VAL A 357 -2.34 -18.98 -33.48
C VAL A 357 -3.63 -19.78 -33.67
N ASP A 358 -3.55 -20.94 -34.32
CA ASP A 358 -4.69 -21.87 -34.39
C ASP A 358 -4.87 -22.62 -33.06
N ILE A 359 -5.70 -22.05 -32.19
CA ILE A 359 -6.01 -22.59 -30.85
C ILE A 359 -6.71 -23.97 -30.91
N LYS A 360 -7.14 -24.44 -32.09
CA LYS A 360 -7.77 -25.75 -32.26
C LYS A 360 -6.86 -26.79 -32.93
N GLY A 361 -5.70 -26.38 -33.45
CA GLY A 361 -4.82 -27.23 -34.25
C GLY A 361 -3.53 -27.58 -33.52
N ASP A 362 -2.61 -26.62 -33.41
CA ASP A 362 -1.26 -26.85 -32.88
C ASP A 362 -1.16 -26.43 -31.42
N PHE A 363 -1.30 -27.41 -30.51
CA PHE A 363 -1.20 -27.16 -29.08
C PHE A 363 0.20 -26.75 -28.63
N ASP A 364 1.26 -27.13 -29.35
CA ASP A 364 2.63 -26.75 -28.99
C ASP A 364 2.87 -25.27 -29.30
N GLU A 365 2.39 -24.78 -30.44
CA GLU A 365 2.40 -23.35 -30.78
C GLU A 365 1.62 -22.52 -29.74
N VAL A 366 0.46 -23.03 -29.29
CA VAL A 366 -0.35 -22.38 -28.24
C VAL A 366 0.41 -22.27 -26.91
N VAL A 367 1.09 -23.35 -26.50
CA VAL A 367 1.89 -23.36 -25.26
C VAL A 367 2.98 -22.29 -25.34
N ASP A 368 3.70 -22.20 -26.46
CA ASP A 368 4.77 -21.23 -26.62
C ASP A 368 4.25 -19.80 -26.70
N ALA A 369 3.12 -19.55 -27.37
CA ALA A 369 2.48 -18.24 -27.42
C ALA A 369 2.05 -17.74 -26.03
N VAL A 370 1.46 -18.62 -25.21
CA VAL A 370 1.09 -18.31 -23.82
C VAL A 370 2.32 -18.03 -22.97
N LYS A 371 3.35 -18.88 -23.02
CA LYS A 371 4.61 -18.67 -22.31
C LYS A 371 5.25 -17.33 -22.70
N ALA A 372 5.19 -16.99 -23.98
CA ALA A 372 5.72 -15.74 -24.52
C ALA A 372 4.93 -14.51 -24.05
N TRP A 373 3.61 -14.61 -23.86
CA TRP A 373 2.77 -13.56 -23.28
C TRP A 373 3.05 -13.36 -21.77
N LEU A 374 3.17 -14.46 -21.02
CA LEU A 374 3.54 -14.45 -19.60
C LEU A 374 4.95 -13.87 -19.39
N SER A 375 5.82 -13.97 -20.39
CA SER A 375 7.20 -13.49 -20.37
C SER A 375 7.38 -12.05 -20.84
N LEU A 376 6.31 -11.30 -21.12
CA LEU A 376 6.44 -9.90 -21.50
C LEU A 376 7.12 -9.07 -20.39
N PRO A 377 7.98 -8.07 -20.70
CA PRO A 377 8.86 -7.36 -19.75
C PRO A 377 8.18 -6.66 -18.55
N ASN A 378 6.86 -6.60 -18.59
CA ASN A 378 6.03 -5.94 -17.62
C ASN A 378 5.06 -6.92 -16.93
N ASN A 379 4.77 -8.08 -17.53
CA ASN A 379 3.76 -9.04 -17.05
C ASN A 379 4.27 -9.88 -15.87
N THR A 380 4.37 -9.27 -14.69
CA THR A 380 5.05 -9.86 -13.52
C THR A 380 4.10 -10.38 -12.43
N ARG A 381 2.81 -10.02 -12.51
CA ARG A 381 1.82 -10.26 -11.44
C ARG A 381 0.83 -11.37 -11.75
N TRP A 382 1.20 -12.37 -12.54
CA TRP A 382 0.35 -13.54 -12.75
C TRP A 382 0.66 -14.66 -11.75
N LEU A 383 -0.34 -15.51 -11.49
CA LEU A 383 -0.23 -16.75 -10.71
C LEU A 383 -0.61 -17.94 -11.60
N MET A 384 0.28 -18.93 -11.74
CA MET A 384 -0.04 -20.21 -12.37
C MET A 384 -0.15 -21.31 -11.32
N VAL A 385 -1.29 -22.00 -11.27
CA VAL A 385 -1.51 -23.17 -10.43
C VAL A 385 -1.47 -24.43 -11.30
N TYR A 386 -0.43 -25.23 -11.15
CA TYR A 386 -0.28 -26.53 -11.78
C TYR A 386 -0.77 -27.62 -10.82
N ASP A 387 -1.99 -28.11 -11.04
CA ASP A 387 -2.64 -29.09 -10.18
C ASP A 387 -2.51 -30.53 -10.72
N ASN A 388 -2.29 -31.50 -9.83
CA ASN A 388 -2.16 -32.94 -10.12
C ASN A 388 -0.85 -33.37 -10.82
N TYR A 389 0.30 -32.79 -10.45
CA TYR A 389 1.60 -33.18 -11.00
C TYR A 389 2.12 -34.51 -10.39
N ASP A 390 1.42 -35.60 -10.66
CA ASP A 390 1.64 -36.88 -9.97
C ASP A 390 2.64 -37.83 -10.67
N ASN A 391 2.98 -37.61 -11.95
CA ASN A 391 4.02 -38.37 -12.67
C ASN A 391 5.21 -37.51 -13.13
N PRO A 392 6.00 -36.93 -12.21
CA PRO A 392 7.11 -36.05 -12.55
C PRO A 392 8.28 -36.80 -13.20
N LYS A 393 8.95 -36.15 -14.15
CA LYS A 393 10.25 -36.59 -14.66
C LYS A 393 11.31 -36.47 -13.56
N LEU A 394 11.77 -37.62 -13.06
CA LEU A 394 12.79 -37.75 -12.03
C LEU A 394 13.93 -38.62 -12.54
N SER A 395 15.15 -38.44 -12.02
CA SER A 395 16.37 -39.12 -12.49
C SER A 395 16.30 -40.67 -12.48
N ARG A 396 15.32 -41.25 -11.77
CA ARG A 396 15.12 -42.70 -11.64
C ARG A 396 13.78 -43.19 -12.21
N ASN A 397 12.98 -42.30 -12.81
CA ASN A 397 11.67 -42.66 -13.35
C ASN A 397 11.81 -42.99 -14.85
N THR A 398 11.58 -44.26 -15.20
CA THR A 398 11.64 -44.78 -16.58
C THR A 398 10.27 -44.91 -17.23
N ASP A 399 9.21 -44.43 -16.58
CA ASP A 399 7.87 -44.45 -17.15
C ASP A 399 7.84 -43.62 -18.45
N PRO A 400 7.41 -44.17 -19.60
CA PRO A 400 7.28 -43.43 -20.84
C PRO A 400 6.29 -42.25 -20.75
N ALA A 401 5.37 -42.26 -19.77
CA ALA A 401 4.41 -41.20 -19.52
C ALA A 401 4.92 -40.10 -18.56
N VAL A 402 6.23 -40.05 -18.26
CA VAL A 402 6.79 -38.98 -17.41
C VAL A 402 6.62 -37.60 -18.02
N LEU A 403 6.15 -36.66 -17.20
CA LEU A 403 5.97 -35.27 -17.62
C LEU A 403 7.06 -34.38 -17.02
N ASP A 404 7.73 -33.60 -17.87
CA ASP A 404 8.70 -32.58 -17.45
C ASP A 404 8.04 -31.20 -17.43
N ILE A 405 7.60 -30.75 -16.25
CA ILE A 405 6.94 -29.45 -16.09
C ILE A 405 7.81 -28.29 -16.59
N ARG A 406 9.15 -28.43 -16.60
CA ARG A 406 10.08 -27.37 -17.00
C ARG A 406 9.87 -26.92 -18.44
N LYS A 407 9.38 -27.80 -19.32
CA LYS A 407 9.05 -27.46 -20.72
C LYS A 407 7.89 -26.47 -20.84
N PHE A 408 7.01 -26.45 -19.83
CA PHE A 408 5.78 -25.67 -19.79
C PHE A 408 5.90 -24.42 -18.92
N LEU A 409 7.03 -24.22 -18.23
CA LEU A 409 7.28 -22.99 -17.48
C LEU A 409 7.64 -21.83 -18.44
N PRO A 410 7.18 -20.60 -18.15
CA PRO A 410 7.65 -19.41 -18.87
C PRO A 410 9.18 -19.26 -18.79
N GLU A 411 9.78 -18.71 -19.84
CA GLU A 411 11.23 -18.51 -19.92
C GLU A 411 11.71 -17.40 -18.97
N SER A 412 10.87 -16.37 -18.77
CA SER A 412 11.19 -15.30 -17.83
C SER A 412 11.14 -15.79 -16.38
N TYR A 413 12.00 -15.19 -15.56
CA TYR A 413 12.02 -15.41 -14.12
C TYR A 413 11.15 -14.34 -13.40
N GLN A 414 9.87 -14.27 -13.77
CA GLN A 414 8.84 -13.47 -13.08
C GLN A 414 7.58 -14.30 -12.78
N GLY A 415 6.64 -13.74 -12.02
CA GLY A 415 5.36 -14.37 -11.68
C GLY A 415 5.42 -15.40 -10.55
N SER A 416 4.25 -15.84 -10.12
CA SER A 416 4.08 -16.80 -9.03
C SER A 416 3.58 -18.15 -9.55
N ILE A 417 4.10 -19.24 -8.97
CA ILE A 417 3.74 -20.60 -9.36
C ILE A 417 3.39 -21.42 -8.12
N ILE A 418 2.27 -22.12 -8.17
CA ILE A 418 1.90 -23.15 -7.20
C ILE A 418 1.84 -24.49 -7.94
N ILE A 419 2.45 -25.52 -7.38
CA ILE A 419 2.41 -26.89 -7.91
C ILE A 419 1.81 -27.79 -6.83
N THR A 420 0.82 -28.61 -7.17
CA THR A 420 0.32 -29.67 -6.28
C THR A 420 0.78 -31.04 -6.79
N THR A 421 1.28 -31.90 -5.89
CA THR A 421 1.80 -33.22 -6.26
C THR A 421 1.71 -34.23 -5.10
N ARG A 422 1.65 -35.52 -5.40
CA ARG A 422 1.87 -36.59 -4.42
C ARG A 422 3.35 -36.86 -4.16
N SER A 423 4.24 -36.43 -5.05
CA SER A 423 5.68 -36.73 -4.97
C SER A 423 6.40 -35.72 -4.08
N SER A 424 7.09 -36.20 -3.05
CA SER A 424 8.01 -35.38 -2.24
C SER A 424 9.36 -35.12 -2.92
N GLN A 425 9.58 -35.65 -4.12
CA GLN A 425 10.87 -35.56 -4.82
C GLN A 425 10.94 -34.39 -5.81
N VAL A 426 9.84 -33.65 -6.00
CA VAL A 426 9.78 -32.47 -6.87
C VAL A 426 10.49 -31.30 -6.20
N LYS A 427 11.59 -30.79 -6.79
CA LYS A 427 12.47 -29.77 -6.20
C LYS A 427 12.52 -28.44 -6.99
N ILE A 428 11.47 -28.13 -7.75
CA ILE A 428 11.47 -26.94 -8.64
C ILE A 428 11.08 -25.63 -7.93
N GLY A 429 10.87 -25.68 -6.61
CA GLY A 429 10.51 -24.54 -5.78
C GLY A 429 10.58 -24.89 -4.29
N HIS A 430 10.02 -24.02 -3.46
CA HIS A 430 9.94 -24.20 -2.01
C HIS A 430 8.92 -25.32 -1.67
N PRO A 431 9.35 -26.44 -1.06
CA PRO A 431 8.46 -27.54 -0.75
C PRO A 431 7.69 -27.29 0.56
N ILE A 432 6.36 -27.39 0.51
CA ILE A 432 5.48 -27.36 1.69
C ILE A 432 4.81 -28.73 1.82
N ARG A 433 5.11 -29.42 2.91
CA ARG A 433 4.56 -30.75 3.19
C ARG A 433 3.20 -30.65 3.88
N ILE A 434 2.15 -31.08 3.21
CA ILE A 434 0.80 -31.13 3.78
C ILE A 434 0.66 -32.37 4.66
N LYS A 435 0.56 -32.15 5.98
CA LYS A 435 0.40 -33.21 6.99
C LYS A 435 -1.06 -33.56 7.21
N LYS A 436 -1.37 -34.56 8.05
CA LYS A 436 -2.75 -34.76 8.53
C LYS A 436 -3.14 -33.59 9.44
N LEU A 437 -4.43 -33.37 9.62
CA LEU A 437 -4.91 -32.41 10.61
C LEU A 437 -4.71 -33.03 12.00
N ASP A 438 -3.96 -32.33 12.84
CA ASP A 438 -3.64 -32.80 14.20
C ASP A 438 -4.68 -32.31 15.22
N GLY A 439 -5.43 -31.24 14.88
CA GLY A 439 -6.48 -30.66 15.72
C GLY A 439 -7.80 -31.43 15.67
N VAL A 440 -8.27 -31.89 16.83
CA VAL A 440 -9.63 -32.47 16.97
C VAL A 440 -10.70 -31.45 16.62
N ARG A 441 -10.49 -30.16 16.96
CA ARG A 441 -11.42 -29.07 16.63
C ARG A 441 -11.58 -28.88 15.13
N ASP A 442 -10.48 -28.81 14.39
CA ASP A 442 -10.50 -28.69 12.92
C ASP A 442 -11.23 -29.88 12.27
N SER A 443 -11.02 -31.08 12.81
CA SER A 443 -11.70 -32.29 12.34
C SER A 443 -13.21 -32.25 12.64
N LEU A 444 -13.60 -31.78 13.84
CA LEU A 444 -15.00 -31.60 14.23
C LEU A 444 -15.70 -30.53 13.39
N GLU A 445 -15.00 -29.45 13.06
CA GLU A 445 -15.53 -28.37 12.22
C GLU A 445 -15.75 -28.83 10.78
N ILE A 446 -14.81 -29.60 10.20
CA ILE A 446 -15.00 -30.24 8.89
C ILE A 446 -16.21 -31.20 8.92
N LEU A 447 -16.32 -32.03 9.96
CA LEU A 447 -17.44 -32.98 10.12
C LEU A 447 -18.79 -32.25 10.29
N SER A 448 -18.83 -31.19 11.09
CA SER A 448 -20.02 -30.36 11.30
C SER A 448 -20.48 -29.75 9.98
N ASN A 449 -19.56 -29.14 9.23
CA ASN A 449 -19.86 -28.53 7.93
C ASN A 449 -20.30 -29.57 6.88
N ALA A 450 -19.61 -30.71 6.79
CA ALA A 450 -19.93 -31.76 5.82
C ALA A 450 -21.26 -32.49 6.11
N SER A 451 -21.61 -32.63 7.40
CA SER A 451 -22.83 -33.32 7.85
C SER A 451 -24.04 -32.40 8.06
N ARG A 452 -23.85 -31.08 7.99
CA ARG A 452 -24.83 -30.04 8.36
C ARG A 452 -25.40 -30.22 9.78
N ARG A 453 -24.60 -30.78 10.69
CA ARG A 453 -24.97 -30.94 12.10
C ARG A 453 -24.34 -29.82 12.92
N GLU A 454 -25.15 -28.84 13.29
CA GLU A 454 -24.78 -27.79 14.24
C GLU A 454 -24.65 -28.40 15.66
N GLY A 455 -23.64 -28.01 16.44
CA GLY A 455 -23.45 -28.44 17.84
C GLY A 455 -22.33 -29.45 18.11
N LEU A 456 -21.73 -30.08 17.09
CA LEU A 456 -20.60 -31.03 17.25
C LEU A 456 -19.35 -30.42 17.89
N ILE A 457 -19.19 -29.09 17.80
CA ILE A 457 -18.05 -28.33 18.32
C ILE A 457 -18.19 -28.08 19.84
N ASN A 458 -19.42 -28.10 20.37
CA ASN A 458 -19.74 -27.72 21.75
C ASN A 458 -20.00 -28.91 22.70
N GLY A 459 -19.93 -30.16 22.21
CA GLY A 459 -20.08 -31.35 23.06
C GLY A 459 -21.51 -31.68 23.50
N GLU A 460 -22.52 -30.91 23.08
CA GLU A 460 -23.93 -31.20 23.35
C GLU A 460 -24.53 -32.04 22.23
N GLY A 461 -24.34 -33.37 22.28
CA GLY A 461 -24.86 -34.23 21.21
C GLY A 461 -24.70 -35.74 21.38
N PHE A 462 -24.39 -36.23 22.59
CA PHE A 462 -24.51 -37.65 22.88
C PHE A 462 -25.71 -37.84 23.82
N PRO A 463 -26.86 -38.36 23.35
CA PRO A 463 -27.78 -39.00 24.27
C PRO A 463 -27.09 -40.27 24.80
N ASP A 464 -27.12 -40.45 26.12
CA ASP A 464 -26.57 -41.58 26.83
C ASP A 464 -26.90 -42.92 26.14
N LEU A 465 -25.86 -43.75 25.97
CA LEU A 465 -25.95 -45.14 25.48
C LEU A 465 -26.58 -46.06 26.54
#